data_AF-A0A831KS09-F1
#
_entry.id   AF-A0A831KS09-F1
#
_cell.length_a   1.000
_cell.length_b   1.000
_cell.length_c   1.000
_cell.angle_alpha   90.00
_cell.angle_beta   90.00
_cell.angle_gamma   90.00
#
_symmetry.space_group_name_H-M   'P 1'
#
loop_
_entity.id
_entity.type
_entity.pdbx_description
1 polymer ?
#
loop_
_entity_poly.entity_id
_entity_poly.type
_entity_poly.pdbx_seq_one_letter_code
_entity_poly.pdbx_strand_id
1 'polypeptide(L)'
;FDPGDADRLGDQLAALHRTHGVGVVVTPSRRTDPQVLRMLAGRLPPEASVIWDGRGENPYFAYLALADYLLVTCDSVSMVSEAAATGRPVYVLGLRGGGRKFRAFHRNLERAGITRPFRGRLEHWEYTPLADTASVAAEVMRRLQSRGAS
;
A
#
# COMPACT_ATOMS: atom_id res chain seq x y z
N PHE A 1 -0.12 13.01 5.76
CA PHE A 1 -0.45 11.88 6.63
C PHE A 1 0.04 12.30 8.01
N ASP A 2 -0.88 12.71 8.88
CA ASP A 2 -0.56 13.18 10.23
C ASP A 2 -0.85 12.06 11.28
N PRO A 3 -0.51 12.27 12.56
CA PRO A 3 -0.83 11.29 13.61
C PRO A 3 -2.33 10.92 13.71
N GLY A 4 -3.24 11.87 13.46
CA GLY A 4 -4.68 11.59 13.48
C GLY A 4 -5.14 10.72 12.30
N ASP A 5 -4.52 10.88 11.13
CA ASP A 5 -4.70 9.97 9.99
C ASP A 5 -4.21 8.55 10.34
N ALA A 6 -3.09 8.45 11.07
CA ALA A 6 -2.51 7.17 11.48
C ALA A 6 -3.40 6.42 12.49
N ASP A 7 -3.94 7.11 13.51
CA ASP A 7 -4.87 6.49 14.48
C ASP A 7 -6.11 5.94 13.78
N ARG A 8 -6.74 6.75 12.93
CA ARG A 8 -7.94 6.34 12.21
C ARG A 8 -7.66 5.15 11.29
N LEU A 9 -6.52 5.17 10.59
CA LEU A 9 -6.11 4.06 9.73
C LEU A 9 -5.88 2.79 10.56
N GLY A 10 -5.18 2.90 11.68
CA GLY A 10 -4.93 1.78 12.59
C GLY A 10 -6.24 1.12 13.06
N ASP A 11 -7.21 1.92 13.50
CA ASP A 11 -8.52 1.43 13.92
C ASP A 11 -9.29 0.75 12.77
N GLN A 12 -9.25 1.31 11.56
CA GLN A 12 -9.87 0.73 10.38
C GLN A 12 -9.24 -0.61 9.99
N LEU A 13 -7.91 -0.70 10.02
CA LEU A 13 -7.19 -1.94 9.70
C LEU A 13 -7.43 -3.02 10.76
N ALA A 14 -7.43 -2.65 12.04
CA ALA A 14 -7.76 -3.57 13.13
C ALA A 14 -9.20 -4.09 13.00
N ALA A 15 -10.14 -3.24 12.57
CA ALA A 15 -11.52 -3.66 12.29
C ALA A 15 -11.57 -4.67 11.12
N LEU A 16 -10.87 -4.39 10.01
CA LEU A 16 -10.79 -5.31 8.86
C LEU A 16 -10.19 -6.66 9.25
N HIS A 17 -9.17 -6.68 10.10
CA HIS A 17 -8.64 -7.92 10.64
C HIS A 17 -9.72 -8.71 11.41
N ARG A 18 -10.43 -8.07 12.35
CA ARG A 18 -11.47 -8.73 13.14
C ARG A 18 -12.64 -9.26 12.30
N THR A 19 -13.02 -8.56 11.22
CA THR A 19 -14.20 -8.93 10.42
C THR A 19 -13.88 -9.85 9.26
N HIS A 20 -12.67 -9.79 8.70
CA HIS A 20 -12.31 -10.49 7.47
C HIS A 20 -11.02 -11.32 7.58
N GLY A 21 -10.36 -11.36 8.73
CA GLY A 21 -9.11 -12.10 8.92
C GLY A 21 -7.92 -11.54 8.13
N VAL A 22 -7.96 -10.26 7.76
CA VAL A 22 -6.92 -9.62 6.94
C VAL A 22 -5.60 -9.52 7.71
N GLY A 23 -4.50 -9.92 7.07
CA GLY A 23 -3.15 -9.64 7.52
C GLY A 23 -2.64 -8.30 6.98
N VAL A 24 -1.81 -7.60 7.75
CA VAL A 24 -1.29 -6.27 7.40
C VAL A 24 0.24 -6.27 7.36
N VAL A 25 0.82 -5.96 6.20
CA VAL A 25 2.25 -5.71 6.06
C VAL A 25 2.49 -4.22 5.80
N VAL A 26 3.44 -3.62 6.52
CA VAL A 26 3.73 -2.18 6.42
C VAL A 26 5.20 -1.96 6.13
N THR A 27 5.49 -1.22 5.06
CA THR A 27 6.84 -0.71 4.77
C THR A 27 6.83 0.82 4.82
N PRO A 28 7.46 1.45 5.83
CA PRO A 28 7.65 2.89 5.80
C PRO A 28 8.54 3.32 4.65
N SER A 29 8.33 4.56 4.18
CA SER A 29 9.36 5.26 3.43
C SER A 29 10.38 5.87 4.40
N ARG A 30 11.56 6.27 3.90
CA ARG A 30 12.58 7.00 4.68
C ARG A 30 12.07 8.29 5.34
N ARG A 31 10.92 8.81 4.90
CA ARG A 31 10.32 10.06 5.37
C ARG A 31 9.13 9.83 6.31
N THR A 32 8.78 8.57 6.60
CA THR A 32 7.68 8.24 7.49
C THR A 32 8.08 8.53 8.94
N ASP A 33 7.24 9.29 9.64
CA ASP A 33 7.46 9.63 11.06
C ASP A 33 7.45 8.35 11.92
N PRO A 34 8.48 8.09 12.74
CA PRO A 34 8.50 6.96 13.66
C PRO A 34 7.29 6.91 14.62
N GLN A 35 6.71 8.06 14.97
CA GLN A 35 5.49 8.12 15.78
C GLN A 35 4.31 7.47 15.06
N VAL A 36 4.14 7.70 13.75
CA VAL A 36 3.08 7.08 12.95
C VAL A 36 3.22 5.55 12.98
N LEU A 37 4.44 5.03 12.84
CA LEU A 37 4.69 3.59 12.89
C LEU A 37 4.36 2.98 14.25
N ARG A 38 4.73 3.66 15.34
CA ARG A 38 4.38 3.22 16.70
C ARG A 38 2.87 3.21 16.93
N MET A 39 2.16 4.21 16.42
CA MET A 39 0.70 4.28 16.54
C MET A 39 0.03 3.13 15.78
N LEU A 40 0.47 2.85 14.55
CA LEU A 40 -0.02 1.69 13.79
C LEU A 40 0.29 0.38 14.50
N ALA A 41 1.53 0.20 14.98
CA ALA A 41 1.94 -0.99 15.73
C ALA A 41 1.09 -1.22 16.99
N GLY A 42 0.73 -0.16 17.71
CA GLY A 42 -0.10 -0.26 18.92
C GLY A 42 -1.57 -0.58 18.66
N ARG A 43 -2.05 -0.43 17.43
CA ARG A 43 -3.45 -0.71 17.05
C ARG A 43 -3.63 -2.06 16.35
N LEU A 44 -2.59 -2.50 15.64
CA LEU A 44 -2.63 -3.73 14.88
C LEU A 44 -2.34 -4.94 15.78
N PRO A 45 -3.06 -6.06 15.60
CA PRO A 45 -2.75 -7.31 16.31
C PRO A 45 -1.35 -7.80 15.90
N PRO A 46 -0.43 -8.08 16.84
CA PRO A 46 0.92 -8.56 16.52
C PRO A 46 0.95 -9.86 15.71
N GLU A 47 -0.03 -10.74 15.89
CA GLU A 47 -0.17 -12.01 15.20
C GLU A 47 -0.60 -11.87 13.72
N ALA A 48 -1.12 -10.70 13.34
CA ALA A 48 -1.64 -10.43 12.01
C ALA A 48 -1.02 -9.19 11.37
N SER A 49 0.08 -8.68 11.93
CA SER A 49 0.79 -7.55 11.35
C SER A 49 2.30 -7.69 11.37
N VAL A 50 2.92 -7.20 10.30
CA VAL A 50 4.38 -7.08 10.18
C VAL A 50 4.70 -5.66 9.76
N ILE A 51 5.54 -4.99 10.53
CA ILE A 51 6.03 -3.64 10.21
C ILE A 51 7.53 -3.75 10.00
N TRP A 52 8.00 -3.44 8.80
CA TRP A 52 9.42 -3.44 8.51
C TRP A 52 10.12 -2.30 9.27
N ASP A 53 11.17 -2.65 10.00
CA ASP A 53 11.89 -1.76 10.92
C ASP A 53 12.97 -0.90 10.22
N GLY A 54 13.12 -1.06 8.91
CA GLY A 54 14.12 -0.36 8.11
C GLY A 54 15.48 -1.03 8.06
N ARG A 55 15.65 -2.23 8.65
CA ARG A 55 16.92 -2.97 8.65
C ARG A 55 16.90 -4.11 7.63
N GLY A 56 18.07 -4.38 7.05
CA GLY A 56 18.25 -5.43 6.06
C GLY A 56 17.70 -5.06 4.68
N GLU A 57 17.38 -6.08 3.89
CA GLU A 57 16.79 -5.91 2.56
C GLU A 57 15.35 -5.40 2.68
N ASN A 58 15.00 -4.36 1.93
CA ASN A 58 13.66 -3.78 1.96
C ASN A 58 12.66 -4.73 1.27
N PRO A 59 11.67 -5.29 2.00
CA PRO A 59 10.72 -6.27 1.45
C PRO A 59 9.65 -5.64 0.55
N TYR A 60 9.70 -4.32 0.32
CA TYR A 60 8.69 -3.55 -0.41
C TYR A 60 8.19 -4.20 -1.71
N PHE A 61 9.10 -4.64 -2.59
CA PHE A 61 8.69 -5.27 -3.85
C PHE A 61 8.04 -6.64 -3.66
N ALA A 62 8.46 -7.42 -2.65
CA ALA A 62 7.80 -8.67 -2.31
C ALA A 62 6.38 -8.41 -1.79
N TYR A 63 6.18 -7.38 -0.97
CA TYR A 63 4.85 -7.01 -0.48
C TYR A 63 3.94 -6.52 -1.61
N LEU A 64 4.44 -5.67 -2.52
CA LEU A 64 3.69 -5.26 -3.71
C LEU A 64 3.20 -6.46 -4.54
N ALA A 65 4.04 -7.47 -4.64
CA ALA A 65 3.80 -8.62 -5.50
C ALA A 65 2.79 -9.62 -4.90
N LEU A 66 2.79 -9.76 -3.57
CA LEU A 66 1.97 -10.73 -2.84
C LEU A 66 0.65 -10.17 -2.33
N ALA A 67 0.51 -8.85 -2.20
CA ALA A 67 -0.67 -8.22 -1.61
C ALA A 67 -1.93 -8.39 -2.47
N ASP A 68 -3.06 -8.62 -1.80
CA ASP A 68 -4.39 -8.59 -2.44
C ASP A 68 -4.94 -7.17 -2.59
N TYR A 69 -4.55 -6.28 -1.67
CA TYR A 69 -4.94 -4.86 -1.64
C TYR A 69 -3.74 -4.01 -1.27
N LEU A 70 -3.59 -2.86 -1.92
CA LEU A 70 -2.48 -1.94 -1.68
C LEU A 70 -3.01 -0.62 -1.13
N LEU A 71 -2.53 -0.21 0.04
CA LEU A 71 -2.85 1.09 0.64
C LEU A 71 -1.60 1.96 0.61
N VAL A 72 -1.61 3.02 -0.19
CA VAL A 72 -0.41 3.83 -0.47
C VAL A 72 -0.70 5.30 -0.15
N THR A 73 0.22 5.95 0.57
CA THR A 73 0.08 7.39 0.85
C THR A 73 0.22 8.21 -0.44
N CYS A 74 -0.60 9.27 -0.58
CA CYS A 74 -0.62 10.03 -1.83
C CYS A 74 0.68 10.77 -2.16
N ASP A 75 1.51 11.03 -1.16
CA ASP A 75 2.71 11.88 -1.22
C ASP A 75 3.89 11.26 -2.01
N SER A 76 3.70 10.05 -2.56
CA SER A 76 4.67 9.40 -3.44
C SER A 76 4.03 8.96 -4.76
N VAL A 77 4.27 9.75 -5.81
CA VAL A 77 3.87 9.40 -7.19
C VAL A 77 4.48 8.06 -7.61
N SER A 78 5.75 7.82 -7.29
CA SER A 78 6.42 6.55 -7.63
C SER A 78 5.76 5.34 -6.98
N MET A 79 5.47 5.39 -5.68
CA MET A 79 4.84 4.24 -4.99
C MET A 79 3.41 4.00 -5.49
N VAL A 80 2.65 5.06 -5.79
CA VAL A 80 1.31 4.92 -6.38
C VAL A 80 1.40 4.31 -7.78
N SER A 81 2.36 4.72 -8.60
CA SER A 81 2.58 4.14 -9.94
C SER A 81 3.01 2.67 -9.88
N GLU A 82 3.95 2.32 -8.98
CA GLU A 82 4.41 0.95 -8.76
C GLU A 82 3.27 0.04 -8.30
N ALA A 83 2.46 0.51 -7.33
CA ALA A 83 1.25 -0.19 -6.91
C ALA A 83 0.25 -0.35 -8.07
N ALA A 84 0.02 0.72 -8.83
CA ALA A 84 -0.86 0.67 -10.00
C ALA A 84 -0.39 -0.36 -11.04
N ALA A 85 0.91 -0.56 -11.21
CA ALA A 85 1.43 -1.56 -12.16
C ALA A 85 1.19 -3.02 -11.75
N THR A 86 0.79 -3.29 -10.51
CA THR A 86 0.50 -4.66 -10.05
C THR A 86 -0.82 -5.22 -10.56
N GLY A 87 -1.75 -4.36 -11.00
CA GLY A 87 -3.12 -4.73 -11.31
C GLY A 87 -3.99 -5.05 -10.09
N ARG A 88 -3.48 -4.89 -8.87
CA ARG A 88 -4.21 -5.11 -7.62
C ARG A 88 -5.00 -3.87 -7.23
N PRO A 89 -6.16 -3.98 -6.56
CA PRO A 89 -6.85 -2.85 -5.97
C PRO A 89 -5.93 -1.89 -5.19
N VAL A 90 -5.78 -0.66 -5.69
CA VAL A 90 -4.93 0.38 -5.07
C VAL A 90 -5.77 1.47 -4.41
N TYR A 91 -5.66 1.54 -3.10
CA TYR A 91 -6.19 2.64 -2.32
C TYR A 91 -5.15 3.74 -2.08
N VAL A 92 -5.55 4.99 -2.31
CA VAL A 92 -4.72 6.15 -1.98
C VAL A 92 -5.14 6.73 -0.63
N LEU A 93 -4.18 6.81 0.30
CA LEU A 93 -4.34 7.34 1.64
C LEU A 93 -4.05 8.84 1.66
N GLY A 94 -5.09 9.62 1.94
CA GLY A 94 -5.04 11.07 2.05
C GLY A 94 -4.90 11.78 0.70
N LEU A 95 -5.36 13.03 0.65
CA LEU A 95 -5.16 13.95 -0.48
C LEU A 95 -5.00 15.34 0.15
N ARG A 96 -3.85 15.59 0.77
CA ARG A 96 -3.57 16.89 1.40
C ARG A 96 -2.44 17.59 0.65
N GLY A 97 -2.78 18.70 0.00
CA GLY A 97 -1.82 19.60 -0.64
C GLY A 97 -1.33 19.17 -2.03
N GLY A 98 -0.08 19.55 -2.34
CA GLY A 98 0.57 19.31 -3.63
C GLY A 98 0.30 20.38 -4.70
N GLY A 99 1.17 20.47 -5.70
CA GLY A 99 0.99 21.38 -6.83
C GLY A 99 -0.14 20.94 -7.79
N ARG A 100 -0.46 21.79 -8.78
CA ARG A 100 -1.47 21.48 -9.81
C ARG A 100 -1.21 20.15 -10.52
N LYS A 101 0.04 19.86 -10.87
CA LYS A 101 0.48 18.62 -11.52
C LYS A 101 0.24 17.39 -10.64
N PHE A 102 0.61 17.47 -9.36
CA PHE A 102 0.41 16.40 -8.39
C PHE A 102 -1.06 16.02 -8.23
N ARG A 103 -1.94 17.03 -8.08
CA ARG A 103 -3.39 16.77 -8.02
C ARG A 103 -3.94 16.22 -9.33
N ALA A 104 -3.40 16.65 -10.47
CA ALA A 104 -3.81 16.13 -11.77
C ALA A 104 -3.44 14.64 -11.94
N PHE A 105 -2.25 14.24 -11.49
CA PHE A 105 -1.83 12.84 -11.49
C PHE A 105 -2.82 11.94 -10.74
N HIS A 106 -3.12 12.24 -9.47
CA HIS A 106 -4.05 11.44 -8.67
C HIS A 106 -5.45 11.39 -9.27
N ARG A 107 -5.98 12.53 -9.74
CA ARG A 107 -7.29 12.57 -10.41
C ARG A 107 -7.32 11.75 -11.69
N ASN A 108 -6.22 11.71 -12.45
CA ASN A 108 -6.17 10.94 -13.69
C ASN A 108 -6.22 9.44 -13.40
N LEU A 109 -5.51 8.96 -12.37
CA LEU A 109 -5.59 7.55 -11.94
C LEU A 109 -6.97 7.18 -11.42
N GLU A 110 -7.59 8.04 -10.60
CA GLU A 110 -8.94 7.82 -10.09
C GLU A 110 -9.97 7.79 -11.22
N ARG A 111 -9.89 8.73 -12.19
CA ARG A 111 -10.76 8.74 -13.38
C ARG A 111 -10.57 7.54 -14.29
N ALA A 112 -9.35 7.00 -14.35
CA ALA A 112 -9.05 5.78 -15.09
C ALA A 112 -9.51 4.51 -14.35
N GLY A 113 -10.09 4.63 -13.15
CA GLY A 113 -10.53 3.49 -12.34
C GLY A 113 -9.40 2.71 -11.67
N ILE A 114 -8.17 3.23 -11.70
CA ILE A 114 -6.97 2.55 -11.19
C ILE A 114 -6.94 2.63 -9.65
N THR A 115 -7.14 3.85 -9.12
CA THR A 115 -7.08 4.10 -7.67
C THR A 115 -8.42 4.51 -7.10
N ARG A 116 -8.63 4.24 -5.81
CA ARG A 116 -9.78 4.74 -5.04
C ARG A 116 -9.34 5.31 -3.69
N PRO A 117 -10.08 6.25 -3.09
CA PRO A 117 -9.84 6.64 -1.70
C PRO A 117 -10.19 5.50 -0.75
N PHE A 118 -9.35 5.23 0.24
CA PHE A 118 -9.68 4.25 1.29
C PHE A 118 -10.75 4.80 2.24
N ARG A 119 -11.80 4.01 2.49
CA ARG A 119 -12.91 4.38 3.39
C ARG A 119 -13.13 3.36 4.52
N GLY A 120 -12.11 2.58 4.85
CA GLY A 120 -12.20 1.52 5.87
C GLY A 120 -12.89 0.24 5.41
N ARG A 121 -13.03 0.05 4.08
CA ARG A 121 -13.61 -1.15 3.47
C ARG A 121 -12.73 -1.60 2.32
N LEU A 122 -12.65 -2.91 2.14
CA LEU A 122 -11.98 -3.54 1.02
C LEU A 122 -13.03 -3.92 -0.03
N GLU A 123 -12.82 -3.44 -1.24
CA GLU A 123 -13.64 -3.65 -2.42
C GLU A 123 -12.72 -4.17 -3.52
N HIS A 124 -13.20 -5.13 -4.29
CA HIS A 124 -12.45 -5.61 -5.44
C HIS A 124 -12.83 -4.81 -6.69
N TRP A 125 -11.84 -4.43 -7.48
CA TRP A 125 -12.02 -3.90 -8.82
C TRP A 125 -10.81 -4.25 -9.68
N GLU A 126 -11.03 -4.30 -10.99
CA GLU A 126 -10.01 -4.58 -11.98
C GLU A 126 -9.77 -3.33 -12.84
N TYR A 127 -8.56 -3.21 -13.35
CA TYR A 127 -8.15 -2.15 -14.26
C TYR A 127 -6.94 -2.62 -15.07
N THR A 128 -6.69 -1.99 -16.22
CA THR A 128 -5.49 -2.28 -17.03
C THR A 128 -4.24 -1.78 -16.29
N PRO A 129 -3.28 -2.64 -15.93
CA PRO A 129 -2.09 -2.23 -15.20
C PRO A 129 -1.30 -1.14 -15.92
N LEU A 130 -0.70 -0.23 -15.14
CA LEU A 130 0.12 0.84 -15.70
C LEU A 130 1.41 0.26 -16.31
N ALA A 131 1.62 0.47 -17.61
CA ALA A 131 2.64 -0.24 -18.40
C ALA A 131 4.10 0.04 -17.99
N ASP A 132 4.41 1.22 -17.44
CA ASP A 132 5.80 1.66 -17.21
C ASP A 132 6.51 0.96 -16.03
N THR A 133 5.79 0.28 -15.14
CA THR A 133 6.36 -0.29 -13.89
C THR A 133 6.16 -1.80 -13.73
N ALA A 134 5.49 -2.45 -14.68
CA ALA A 134 5.14 -3.88 -14.63
C ALA A 134 6.37 -4.83 -14.60
N SER A 135 7.54 -4.35 -15.02
CA SER A 135 8.76 -5.15 -15.17
C SER A 135 9.33 -5.68 -13.84
N VAL A 136 9.28 -4.89 -12.75
CA VAL A 136 9.99 -5.24 -11.50
C VAL A 136 9.19 -6.18 -10.60
N ALA A 137 7.89 -5.94 -10.41
CA ALA A 137 7.04 -6.81 -9.59
C ALA A 137 6.88 -8.21 -10.22
N ALA A 138 6.74 -8.27 -11.55
CA ALA A 138 6.67 -9.54 -12.28
C ALA A 138 7.97 -10.35 -12.16
N GLU A 139 9.13 -9.68 -12.16
CA GLU A 139 10.43 -10.32 -11.94
C GLU A 139 10.54 -10.93 -10.52
N VAL A 140 10.10 -10.20 -9.50
CA VAL A 140 10.11 -10.70 -8.10
C VAL A 140 9.18 -11.91 -7.94
N MET A 141 7.96 -11.86 -8.51
CA MET A 141 7.06 -13.03 -8.50
C MET A 141 7.67 -14.24 -9.19
N ARG A 142 8.28 -14.04 -10.37
CA ARG A 142 8.92 -15.13 -11.11
C ARG A 142 10.02 -15.80 -10.27
N ARG A 143 10.80 -15.00 -9.52
CA ARG A 143 11.88 -15.49 -8.65
C ARG A 143 11.38 -16.16 -7.37
N LEU A 144 10.24 -15.74 -6.83
CA LEU A 144 9.63 -16.40 -5.67
C LEU A 144 8.99 -17.73 -6.07
N GLN A 145 8.33 -17.79 -7.23
CA GLN A 145 7.75 -19.01 -7.78
C GLN A 145 8.81 -20.05 -8.15
N SER A 146 9.97 -19.63 -8.66
CA SER A 146 11.08 -20.55 -8.96
C SER A 146 11.80 -21.10 -7.71
N ARG A 147 11.59 -20.50 -6.53
CA ARG A 147 12.17 -20.95 -5.25
C ARG A 147 11.24 -21.86 -4.42
N GLY A 148 9.95 -21.91 -4.74
CA GLY A 148 8.97 -22.79 -4.09
C GLY A 148 8.78 -24.15 -4.79
N ALA A 149 9.51 -24.41 -5.88
CA ALA A 149 9.43 -25.64 -6.68
C ALA A 149 10.68 -26.54 -6.51
N SER A 150 11.37 -26.45 -5.38
CA SER A 150 12.53 -27.31 -5.04
C SER A 150 12.35 -27.95 -3.67
#